data_AF-A0A7W4I8W3-F1
#
_entry.id   AF-A0A7W4I8W3-F1
#
_cell.length_a   1.000
_cell.length_b   1.000
_cell.length_c   1.000
_cell.angle_alpha   90.00
_cell.angle_beta   90.00
_cell.angle_gamma   90.00
#
_symmetry.space_group_name_H-M   'P 1'
#
loop_
_entity.id
_entity.type
_entity.pdbx_description
1 polymer ?
#
loop_
_entity_poly.entity_id
_entity_poly.type
_entity_poly.pdbx_seq_one_letter_code
_entity_poly.pdbx_strand_id
1 'polypeptide(L)'
;MVDLMAVHPLISATRVAGALDMSINAALQILERLVRNGVAIEATHRSARRLFGLAGLHGIQDVVARPGGGAPLVAAKDDGVAPAPLRFERSLVEPEELDYTELDAAMKAADAAVRVFLARVDPIATT
;
A
#
# COMPACT_ATOMS: atom_id res chain seq x y z
N MET A 1 -16.01 -7.88 0.29
CA MET A 1 -14.86 -8.24 -0.57
C MET A 1 -14.74 -7.27 -1.73
N VAL A 2 -15.76 -7.16 -2.59
CA VAL A 2 -15.78 -6.16 -3.69
C VAL A 2 -15.72 -4.73 -3.15
N ASP A 3 -16.45 -4.42 -2.07
CA ASP A 3 -16.39 -3.10 -1.42
C ASP A 3 -14.99 -2.73 -0.91
N LEU A 4 -14.24 -3.73 -0.42
CA LEU A 4 -12.87 -3.52 0.06
C LEU A 4 -11.93 -3.16 -1.11
N MET A 5 -12.18 -3.70 -2.30
CA MET A 5 -11.47 -3.35 -3.54
C MET A 5 -11.93 -2.02 -4.14
N ALA A 6 -13.15 -1.56 -3.83
CA ALA A 6 -13.62 -0.24 -4.22
C ALA A 6 -12.95 0.89 -3.42
N VAL A 7 -12.60 0.63 -2.16
CA VAL A 7 -11.89 1.58 -1.27
C VAL A 7 -10.38 1.56 -1.51
N HIS A 8 -9.83 0.41 -1.91
CA HIS A 8 -8.41 0.25 -2.18
C HIS A 8 -8.18 -0.17 -3.65
N PRO A 9 -7.63 0.72 -4.50
CA PRO A 9 -7.49 0.44 -5.93
C PRO A 9 -6.63 -0.80 -6.23
N LEU A 10 -5.72 -1.14 -5.31
CA LEU A 10 -4.98 -2.39 -5.29
C LEU A 10 -4.98 -3.00 -3.90
N ILE A 11 -5.16 -4.31 -3.83
CA ILE A 11 -5.14 -5.05 -2.58
C ILE A 11 -4.35 -6.35 -2.70
N SER A 12 -3.66 -6.74 -1.63
CA SER A 12 -2.98 -8.03 -1.53
C SER A 12 -3.86 -9.08 -0.83
N ALA A 13 -3.60 -10.36 -1.08
CA ALA A 13 -4.29 -11.45 -0.43
C ALA A 13 -4.15 -11.42 1.11
N THR A 14 -2.99 -11.01 1.63
CA THR A 14 -2.76 -10.86 3.08
C THR A 14 -3.67 -9.81 3.70
N ARG A 15 -3.88 -8.68 3.01
CA ARG A 15 -4.73 -7.60 3.52
C ARG A 15 -6.20 -7.98 3.47
N VAL A 16 -6.62 -8.68 2.41
CA VAL A 16 -7.95 -9.30 2.34
C VAL A 16 -8.17 -10.29 3.48
N ALA A 17 -7.21 -11.19 3.70
CA ALA A 17 -7.29 -12.22 4.72
C ALA A 17 -7.46 -11.63 6.11
N GLY A 18 -6.67 -10.61 6.45
CA GLY A 18 -6.81 -9.90 7.73
C GLY A 18 -8.09 -9.11 7.86
N ALA A 19 -8.59 -8.50 6.78
CA ALA A 19 -9.83 -7.70 6.83
C ALA A 19 -11.11 -8.56 6.94
N LEU A 20 -11.07 -9.81 6.48
CA LEU A 20 -12.22 -10.72 6.47
C LEU A 20 -12.06 -11.90 7.43
N ASP A 21 -11.06 -11.85 8.32
CA ASP A 21 -10.72 -12.90 9.29
C ASP A 21 -10.73 -14.32 8.69
N MET A 22 -9.99 -14.49 7.59
CA MET A 22 -9.88 -15.77 6.88
C MET A 22 -8.43 -16.13 6.57
N SER A 23 -8.19 -17.38 6.19
CA SER A 23 -6.86 -17.78 5.75
C SER A 23 -6.45 -17.08 4.45
N ILE A 24 -5.14 -16.83 4.30
CA ILE A 24 -4.57 -16.26 3.07
C ILE A 24 -4.89 -17.13 1.84
N ASN A 25 -4.90 -18.46 2.02
CA ASN A 25 -5.24 -19.40 0.94
C ASN A 25 -6.70 -19.26 0.50
N ALA A 26 -7.63 -19.10 1.43
CA ALA A 26 -9.04 -18.85 1.11
C ALA A 26 -9.21 -17.51 0.38
N ALA A 27 -8.52 -16.46 0.84
CA ALA A 27 -8.51 -15.16 0.17
C ALA A 27 -7.98 -15.25 -1.26
N LEU A 28 -6.87 -15.97 -1.49
CA LEU A 28 -6.31 -16.21 -2.82
C LEU A 28 -7.30 -16.93 -3.74
N GLN A 29 -7.93 -18.01 -3.28
CA GLN A 29 -8.91 -18.74 -4.10
C GLN A 29 -10.10 -17.87 -4.51
N ILE A 30 -10.58 -17.01 -3.60
CA ILE A 30 -11.67 -16.07 -3.89
C ILE A 30 -11.21 -15.04 -4.91
N LEU A 31 -10.02 -14.45 -4.74
CA LEU A 31 -9.45 -13.47 -5.67
C LEU A 31 -9.26 -14.07 -7.07
N GLU A 32 -8.75 -15.29 -7.16
CA GLU A 32 -8.59 -16.00 -8.43
C GLU A 32 -9.93 -16.31 -9.11
N ARG A 33 -10.98 -16.63 -8.35
CA ARG A 33 -12.34 -16.77 -8.89
C ARG A 33 -12.86 -15.45 -9.45
N LEU A 34 -12.62 -14.34 -8.76
CA LEU A 34 -13.01 -13.00 -9.25
C LEU A 34 -12.24 -12.62 -10.52
N VAL A 35 -10.96 -12.99 -10.61
CA VAL A 35 -10.16 -12.80 -11.83
C VAL A 35 -10.71 -13.64 -12.99
N ARG A 36 -10.99 -14.92 -12.76
CA ARG A 36 -11.59 -15.79 -13.79
C ARG A 36 -12.94 -15.30 -14.29
N ASN A 37 -13.72 -14.68 -13.40
CA ASN A 37 -15.02 -14.12 -13.74
C ASN A 37 -14.94 -12.72 -14.37
N GLY A 38 -13.74 -12.17 -14.58
CA GLY A 38 -13.53 -10.84 -15.14
C GLY A 38 -13.93 -9.69 -14.22
N VAL A 39 -14.17 -9.96 -12.92
CA VAL A 39 -14.54 -8.95 -11.91
C VAL A 39 -13.30 -8.27 -11.33
N ALA A 40 -12.22 -9.02 -11.21
CA ALA A 40 -10.93 -8.54 -10.74
C ALA A 40 -9.85 -8.79 -11.79
N ILE A 41 -8.71 -8.14 -11.62
CA ILE A 41 -7.52 -8.32 -12.44
C ILE A 41 -6.30 -8.49 -11.54
N GLU A 42 -5.36 -9.32 -11.95
CA GLU A 42 -4.06 -9.44 -11.28
C GLU A 42 -3.12 -8.34 -11.82
N ALA A 43 -2.73 -7.41 -10.97
CA ALA A 43 -1.93 -6.24 -11.34
C ALA A 43 -0.42 -6.50 -11.30
N THR A 44 0.04 -7.46 -10.50
CA THR A 44 1.46 -7.83 -10.42
C THR A 44 1.65 -9.32 -10.67
N HIS A 45 2.38 -9.67 -11.73
CA HIS A 45 2.78 -11.05 -12.04
C HIS A 45 3.92 -11.60 -11.16
N ARG A 46 4.34 -10.89 -10.09
CA ARG A 46 5.38 -11.39 -9.18
C ARG A 46 4.76 -12.36 -8.18
N SER A 47 5.20 -13.62 -8.26
CA SER A 47 4.77 -14.73 -7.40
C SER A 47 4.83 -14.43 -5.90
N ALA A 48 5.78 -13.60 -5.45
CA ALA A 48 5.96 -13.29 -4.03
C ALA A 48 4.96 -12.26 -3.46
N ARG A 49 4.34 -11.41 -4.30
CA ARG A 49 3.44 -10.35 -3.81
C ARG A 49 2.42 -9.95 -4.89
N ARG A 50 1.47 -10.86 -5.13
CA ARG A 50 0.35 -10.68 -6.06
C ARG A 50 -0.60 -9.60 -5.55
N LEU A 51 -0.85 -8.61 -6.39
CA LEU A 51 -1.80 -7.51 -6.15
C LEU A 51 -2.99 -7.67 -7.09
N PHE A 52 -4.17 -7.36 -6.58
CA PHE A 52 -5.44 -7.50 -7.30
C PHE A 52 -6.17 -6.16 -7.31
N GLY A 53 -6.73 -5.80 -8.45
CA GLY A 53 -7.56 -4.60 -8.66
C GLY A 53 -8.93 -4.96 -9.23
N LEU A 54 -9.90 -4.05 -9.12
CA LEU A 54 -11.23 -4.24 -9.72
C LEU A 54 -11.16 -3.99 -11.24
N ALA A 55 -11.83 -4.83 -12.03
CA ALA A 55 -12.00 -4.58 -13.46
C ALA A 55 -12.82 -3.28 -13.65
N GLY A 56 -12.35 -2.39 -14.53
CA GLY A 56 -12.93 -1.04 -14.68
C GLY A 56 -12.05 0.11 -14.18
N LEU A 57 -11.08 -0.15 -13.29
CA LEU A 57 -10.07 0.84 -12.86
C LEU A 57 -8.87 0.90 -13.85
N HIS A 58 -9.18 0.91 -15.15
CA HIS A 58 -8.18 0.94 -16.21
C HIS A 58 -7.36 2.24 -16.12
N GLY A 59 -6.04 2.11 -15.96
CA GLY A 59 -5.09 3.22 -15.80
C GLY A 59 -4.14 3.05 -14.59
N ILE A 60 -4.59 2.44 -13.50
CA ILE A 60 -3.73 2.22 -12.31
C ILE A 60 -2.69 1.12 -12.57
N GLN A 61 -3.04 0.12 -13.37
CA GLN A 61 -2.13 -0.92 -13.86
C GLN A 61 -0.97 -0.37 -14.72
N ASP A 62 -1.21 0.68 -15.49
CA ASP A 62 -0.17 1.33 -16.32
C ASP A 62 0.81 2.14 -15.46
N VAL A 63 0.38 2.58 -14.27
CA VAL A 63 1.23 3.27 -13.28
C VAL A 63 1.94 2.25 -12.35
N VAL A 64 1.38 1.06 -12.18
CA VAL A 64 1.96 -0.05 -11.41
C VAL A 64 2.91 -0.89 -12.27
N ALA A 65 2.97 -0.62 -13.58
CA ALA A 65 4.10 -0.96 -14.41
C ALA A 65 5.37 -0.33 -13.83
N ARG A 66 6.07 -1.15 -13.03
CA ARG A 66 7.50 -1.10 -12.70
C ARG A 66 8.04 0.32 -12.43
N PRO A 67 8.51 0.65 -11.21
CA PRO A 67 9.42 1.78 -11.06
C PRO A 67 10.67 1.49 -11.89
N GLY A 68 10.70 2.02 -13.12
CA GLY A 68 11.68 1.74 -14.17
C GLY A 68 11.24 0.73 -15.24
N GLY A 69 10.39 1.14 -16.18
CA GLY A 69 10.46 0.59 -17.55
C GLY A 69 9.16 0.57 -18.33
N GLY A 70 9.01 1.57 -19.22
CA GLY A 70 8.22 1.48 -20.46
C GLY A 70 6.73 1.79 -20.31
N ALA A 71 6.32 2.95 -20.82
CA ALA A 71 4.92 3.29 -21.04
C ALA A 71 4.22 2.22 -21.92
N PRO A 72 2.89 2.04 -21.80
CA PRO A 72 2.16 1.21 -22.75
C PRO A 72 2.29 1.83 -24.15
N LEU A 73 2.73 1.02 -25.11
CA LEU A 73 2.69 1.37 -26.54
C LEU A 73 1.21 1.45 -26.95
N VAL A 74 0.61 2.63 -26.77
CA VAL A 74 -0.59 2.98 -27.51
C VAL A 74 -0.15 3.10 -28.96
N ALA A 75 -0.59 2.15 -29.79
CA ALA A 75 -0.44 2.21 -31.23
C ALA A 75 -1.29 3.37 -31.77
N ALA A 76 -0.77 4.60 -31.67
CA ALA A 76 -1.26 5.75 -32.38
C ALA A 76 -0.30 6.01 -33.54
N LYS A 77 -0.85 5.92 -34.75
CA LYS A 77 -0.20 6.24 -36.01
C LYS A 77 0.23 7.71 -36.01
N ASP A 78 1.48 7.95 -36.40
CA ASP A 78 2.10 9.15 -36.99
C ASP A 78 1.75 10.54 -36.44
N ASP A 79 2.75 11.24 -35.88
CA ASP A 79 3.54 12.22 -36.64
C ASP A 79 4.51 12.98 -35.71
N GLY A 80 5.79 13.01 -36.08
CA GLY A 80 6.69 14.14 -35.86
C GLY A 80 7.10 14.54 -34.42
N VAL A 81 8.37 14.28 -34.11
CA VAL A 81 9.17 14.81 -32.97
C VAL A 81 8.99 14.05 -31.65
N ALA A 82 9.93 13.14 -31.40
CA ALA A 82 10.13 12.56 -30.08
C ALA A 82 10.57 13.66 -29.08
N PRO A 83 9.84 13.92 -27.98
CA PRO A 83 10.36 14.76 -26.92
C PRO A 83 11.59 14.07 -26.31
N ALA A 84 12.67 14.84 -26.11
CA ALA A 84 13.86 14.33 -25.48
C ALA A 84 13.49 13.68 -24.13
N PRO A 85 14.02 12.49 -23.80
CA PRO A 85 13.68 11.82 -22.56
C PRO A 85 14.09 12.72 -21.40
N LEU A 86 13.12 13.11 -20.57
CA LEU A 86 13.38 13.75 -19.28
C LEU A 86 14.22 12.78 -18.45
N ARG A 87 15.53 13.05 -18.38
CA ARG A 87 16.42 12.35 -17.46
C ARG A 87 16.09 12.84 -16.07
N PHE A 88 15.28 12.05 -15.36
CA PHE A 88 15.32 12.09 -13.91
C PHE A 88 16.63 11.46 -13.50
N GLU A 89 17.64 12.30 -13.27
CA GLU A 89 18.78 11.90 -12.46
C GLU A 89 18.20 11.46 -11.12
N ARG A 90 18.16 10.15 -10.91
CA ARG A 90 17.88 9.61 -9.58
C ARG A 90 19.04 10.08 -8.74
N SER A 91 18.84 11.14 -7.98
CA SER A 91 19.63 11.33 -6.79
C SER A 91 19.40 10.07 -5.98
N LEU A 92 20.42 9.22 -5.92
CA LEU A 92 20.53 8.19 -4.90
C LEU A 92 20.70 8.99 -3.61
N VAL A 93 19.58 9.49 -3.08
CA VAL A 93 19.55 10.11 -1.77
C VAL A 93 19.94 8.97 -0.83
N GLU A 94 21.19 9.00 -0.36
CA GLU A 94 21.60 8.10 0.70
C GLU A 94 20.61 8.30 1.86
N PRO A 95 20.15 7.21 2.50
CA PRO A 95 19.18 7.32 3.58
C PRO A 95 19.78 8.20 4.67
N GLU A 96 19.32 9.45 4.70
CA GLU A 96 19.71 10.42 5.72
C GLU A 96 19.24 9.87 7.06
N GLU A 97 20.16 9.83 8.03
CA GLU A 97 19.86 9.35 9.36
C GLU A 97 18.89 10.35 10.01
N LEU A 98 17.62 9.96 10.10
CA LEU A 98 16.56 10.81 10.63
C LEU A 98 16.82 11.06 12.13
N ASP A 99 16.85 12.34 12.53
CA ASP A 99 17.00 12.73 13.93
C ASP A 99 15.67 12.54 14.69
N TYR A 100 15.63 11.51 15.54
CA TYR A 100 14.46 11.16 16.37
C TYR A 100 14.54 11.71 17.79
N THR A 101 15.45 12.64 18.07
CA THR A 101 15.64 13.20 19.43
C THR A 101 14.35 13.84 19.98
N GLU A 102 13.58 14.54 19.13
CA GLU A 102 12.31 15.13 19.53
C GLU A 102 11.23 14.06 19.83
N LEU A 103 11.23 12.95 19.10
CA LEU A 103 10.29 11.86 19.32
C LEU A 103 10.58 11.15 20.65
N ASP A 104 11.86 10.92 20.98
CA ASP A 104 12.27 10.32 22.25
C ASP A 104 11.90 11.23 23.44
N ALA A 105 12.08 12.54 23.29
CA ALA A 105 11.65 13.52 24.29
C ALA A 105 10.11 13.50 24.49
N ALA A 106 9.34 13.41 23.40
CA ALA A 106 7.90 13.32 23.46
C ALA A 106 7.41 12.02 24.14
N MET A 107 8.06 10.88 23.85
CA MET A 107 7.75 9.60 24.49
C MET A 107 8.02 9.64 26.00
N LYS A 108 9.15 10.20 26.42
CA LYS A 108 9.48 10.37 27.84
C LYS A 108 8.47 11.27 28.57
N ALA A 109 8.02 12.34 27.93
CA ALA A 109 7.00 13.23 28.49
C ALA A 109 5.66 12.51 28.65
N ALA A 110 5.27 11.70 27.66
CA ALA A 110 4.04 10.90 27.72
C ALA A 110 4.09 9.87 28.87
N ASP A 111 5.19 9.12 29.00
CA ASP A 111 5.37 8.14 30.07
C ASP A 111 5.34 8.79 31.47
N ALA A 112 5.94 9.97 31.61
CA ALA A 112 5.89 10.74 32.85
C ALA A 112 4.45 11.17 33.18
N ALA A 113 3.69 11.64 32.18
CA ALA A 113 2.30 12.04 32.36
C ALA A 113 1.41 10.86 32.78
N VAL A 114 1.59 9.69 32.16
CA VAL A 114 0.88 8.46 32.54
C VAL A 114 1.19 8.06 33.97
N ARG A 115 2.47 8.10 34.37
CA ARG A 115 2.88 7.76 35.75
C ARG A 115 2.25 8.69 36.78
N VAL A 116 2.24 9.99 36.51
CA VAL A 116 1.60 10.99 37.38
C VAL A 116 0.10 10.74 37.49
N PHE A 117 -0.55 10.44 36.36
CA PHE A 117 -1.98 10.13 36.34
C PHE A 117 -2.31 8.88 37.19
N LEU A 118 -1.57 7.78 37.00
CA LEU A 118 -1.80 6.55 37.74
C LEU A 118 -1.59 6.75 39.26
N ALA A 119 -0.53 7.45 39.66
CA ALA A 119 -0.28 7.79 41.07
C ALA A 119 -1.39 8.67 41.69
N ARG A 120 -2.13 9.43 40.88
CA ARG A 120 -3.27 10.25 41.30
C ARG A 120 -4.56 9.43 41.43
N VAL A 121 -4.70 8.35 40.65
CA VAL A 121 -5.91 7.51 40.59
C VAL A 121 -5.88 6.40 41.65
N ASP A 122 -4.71 5.88 42.00
CA ASP A 122 -4.55 4.83 43.03
C ASP A 122 -5.19 5.13 44.41
N PRO A 123 -5.24 6.35 44.96
CA PRO A 123 -5.91 6.59 46.24
C PRO A 123 -7.45 6.54 46.19
N ILE A 124 -8.09 6.42 45.01
CA ILE A 124 -9.56 6.44 44.87
C ILE A 124 -10.16 5.01 44.90
N ALA A 125 -9.34 3.97 44.81
CA ALA A 125 -9.80 2.58 44.69
C ALA A 125 -9.94 1.82 46.03
N THR A 126 -9.81 2.48 47.20
CA THR A 126 -9.89 1.81 48.52
C THR A 126 -10.84 2.51 49.50
N THR A 127 -12.03 2.90 49.04
CA THR A 127 -13.16 3.27 49.92
C THR A 127 -14.45 2.74 49.31
#